data_AF-A0A2W4WGC6-F1
#
_entry.id   AF-A0A2W4WGC6-F1
#
_cell.length_a   1.000
_cell.length_b   1.000
_cell.length_c   1.000
_cell.angle_alpha   90.00
_cell.angle_beta   90.00
_cell.angle_gamma   90.00
#
_symmetry.space_group_name_H-M   'P 1'
#
loop_
_entity.id
_entity.type
_entity.pdbx_description
1 polymer ?
#
loop_
_entity_poly.entity_id
_entity_poly.type
_entity_poly.pdbx_seq_one_letter_code
_entity_poly.pdbx_strand_id
1 'polypeptide(L)'
;MAEFNLNKPVETTEAKVEVTVSENNPFPVGRLRFRLVVVDDSGNESEPDEIDVIIRDSDRPTAIIDAPKVVDFRKSFVLSGERSSDVGGRLVQYRWELVSAPERPG
;
A
#
# COMPACT_ATOMS: atom_id res chain seq x y z
N MET A 1 18.70 -7.69 -13.36
CA MET A 1 17.89 -6.91 -12.39
C MET A 1 18.54 -5.55 -12.24
N ALA A 2 17.82 -4.47 -12.56
CA ALA A 2 18.35 -3.12 -12.42
C ALA A 2 17.70 -2.41 -11.24
N GLU A 3 18.52 -1.68 -10.49
CA GLU A 3 18.05 -0.81 -9.42
C GLU A 3 17.73 0.57 -10.00
N PHE A 4 16.44 0.87 -10.11
CA PHE A 4 15.99 2.19 -10.58
C PHE A 4 16.00 3.19 -9.44
N ASN A 5 16.85 4.19 -9.59
CA ASN A 5 16.95 5.31 -8.67
C ASN A 5 16.38 6.58 -9.34
N LEU A 6 15.72 7.43 -8.56
CA LEU A 6 15.11 8.66 -9.08
C LEU A 6 16.16 9.48 -9.85
N ASN A 7 15.85 9.78 -11.11
CA ASN A 7 16.69 10.57 -12.01
C ASN A 7 18.10 10.01 -12.27
N LYS A 8 18.31 8.70 -12.09
CA LYS A 8 19.56 8.03 -12.47
C LYS A 8 19.29 7.04 -13.59
N PRO A 9 19.87 7.24 -14.79
CA PRO A 9 19.78 6.27 -15.87
C PRO A 9 20.37 4.92 -15.46
N VAL A 10 19.79 3.85 -15.97
CA VAL A 10 20.36 2.51 -15.93
C VAL A 10 20.90 2.24 -17.33
N GLU A 11 22.21 2.24 -17.47
CA GLU A 11 22.87 1.94 -18.74
C GLU A 11 22.95 0.43 -18.97
N THR A 12 22.42 -0.04 -20.10
CA THR A 12 22.44 -1.46 -20.47
C THR A 12 22.28 -1.62 -21.99
N THR A 13 22.77 -2.74 -22.52
CA THR A 13 22.53 -3.17 -23.91
C THR A 13 21.33 -4.11 -24.02
N GLU A 14 20.70 -4.47 -22.90
CA GLU A 14 19.50 -5.30 -22.87
C GLU A 14 18.26 -4.47 -23.20
N ALA A 15 17.46 -4.94 -24.18
CA ALA A 15 16.18 -4.30 -24.53
C ALA A 15 15.08 -4.50 -23.47
N LYS A 16 15.32 -5.34 -22.46
CA LYS A 16 14.39 -5.64 -21.38
C LYS A 16 15.10 -5.50 -20.06
N VAL A 17 14.50 -4.73 -19.16
CA VAL A 17 15.01 -4.56 -17.81
C VAL A 17 13.92 -4.94 -16.83
N GLU A 18 14.26 -5.77 -15.85
CA GLU A 18 13.41 -6.05 -14.71
C GLU A 18 13.58 -4.96 -13.65
N VAL A 19 12.48 -4.31 -13.30
CA VAL A 19 12.41 -3.35 -12.19
C VAL A 19 12.37 -4.15 -10.88
N THR A 20 13.45 -4.09 -10.10
CA THR A 20 13.51 -4.79 -8.81
C THR A 20 12.95 -3.90 -7.70
N VAL A 21 11.93 -4.40 -7.00
CA VAL A 21 11.41 -3.76 -5.77
C VAL A 21 12.04 -4.47 -4.58
N SER A 22 12.78 -3.73 -3.75
CA SER A 22 13.35 -4.30 -2.53
C SER A 22 12.37 -4.22 -1.36
N GLU A 23 12.31 -5.24 -0.51
CA GLU A 23 11.49 -5.20 0.71
C GLU A 23 11.92 -4.08 1.67
N ASN A 24 13.20 -3.70 1.65
CA ASN A 24 13.76 -2.66 2.51
C ASN A 24 13.55 -1.23 1.96
N ASN A 25 13.19 -1.11 0.68
CA ASN A 25 12.91 0.17 0.02
C ASN A 25 11.88 -0.06 -1.10
N PRO A 26 10.62 -0.33 -0.75
CA PRO A 26 9.57 -0.48 -1.73
C PRO A 26 9.24 0.87 -2.36
N PHE A 27 8.77 0.87 -3.59
CA PHE A 27 8.20 2.08 -4.15
C PHE A 27 6.92 2.46 -3.40
N PRO A 28 6.68 3.75 -3.15
CA PRO A 28 5.43 4.19 -2.54
C PRO A 28 4.24 3.92 -3.47
N VAL A 29 3.06 3.71 -2.88
CA VAL A 29 1.78 3.72 -3.60
C VAL A 29 1.66 5.05 -4.35
N GLY A 30 1.30 4.98 -5.63
CA GLY A 30 1.20 6.16 -6.47
C GLY A 30 1.75 5.94 -7.87
N ARG A 31 1.98 7.05 -8.57
CA ARG A 31 2.46 7.06 -9.96
C ARG A 31 3.99 7.09 -9.98
N LEU A 32 4.58 6.14 -10.69
CA LEU A 32 5.98 6.15 -11.11
C LEU A 32 6.04 6.49 -12.60
N ARG A 33 7.00 7.32 -12.98
CA ARG A 33 7.27 7.63 -14.38
C ARG A 33 8.62 7.07 -14.79
N PHE A 34 8.63 6.30 -15.86
CA PHE A 34 9.84 5.77 -16.49
C PHE A 34 10.09 6.49 -17.79
N ARG A 35 11.37 6.60 -18.15
CA ARG A 35 11.84 7.22 -19.38
C ARG A 35 12.89 6.33 -20.02
N LEU A 36 12.81 6.18 -21.33
CA LEU A 36 13.79 5.46 -22.15
C LEU A 36 14.40 6.41 -23.19
N VAL A 37 15.73 6.37 -23.29
CA VAL A 37 16.49 6.92 -24.40
C VAL A 37 17.34 5.76 -24.92
N VAL A 38 17.40 5.58 -26.24
CA VAL A 38 18.27 4.57 -26.87
C VAL A 38 19.40 5.27 -27.62
N VAL A 39 20.58 4.66 -27.62
CA VAL A 39 21.79 5.18 -28.27
C VAL A 39 22.23 4.21 -29.36
N ASP A 40 22.46 4.70 -30.58
CA ASP A 40 22.98 3.88 -31.67
C ASP A 40 24.51 3.68 -31.60
N ASP A 41 25.07 2.88 -32.51
CA ASP A 41 26.51 2.58 -32.56
C ASP A 41 27.37 3.77 -33.02
N SER A 42 26.75 4.82 -33.53
CA SER A 42 27.35 6.09 -33.91
C SER A 42 27.26 7.15 -32.80
N GLY A 43 26.60 6.82 -31.68
CA GLY A 43 26.41 7.71 -30.54
C GLY A 43 25.22 8.66 -30.64
N ASN A 44 24.30 8.47 -31.59
CA ASN A 44 23.08 9.28 -31.66
C ASN A 44 22.06 8.80 -30.63
N GLU A 45 21.47 9.74 -29.89
CA GLU A 45 20.39 9.49 -28.94
C GLU A 45 19.02 9.68 -29.60
N SER A 46 18.04 8.87 -29.21
CA SER A 46 16.64 9.11 -29.56
C SER A 46 16.04 10.26 -28.74
N GLU A 47 14.92 10.82 -29.21
CA GLU A 47 14.00 11.51 -28.30
C GLU A 47 13.54 10.55 -27.19
N PRO A 48 13.28 11.04 -25.97
CA PRO A 48 12.84 10.20 -24.87
C PRO A 48 11.40 9.72 -25.07
N ASP A 49 11.16 8.44 -24.78
CA ASP A 49 9.81 7.90 -24.59
C ASP A 49 9.51 7.73 -23.09
N GLU A 50 8.27 7.96 -22.68
CA GLU A 50 7.86 7.97 -21.27
C GLU A 50 6.59 7.14 -21.02
N ILE A 51 6.55 6.45 -19.89
CA ILE A 51 5.37 5.72 -19.43
C ILE A 51 5.11 5.93 -17.93
N ASP A 52 3.83 6.01 -17.57
CA ASP A 52 3.37 6.03 -16.19
C ASP A 52 2.93 4.63 -15.73
N VAL A 53 3.51 4.15 -14.63
CA VAL A 53 3.11 2.92 -13.93
C VAL A 53 2.46 3.31 -12.60
N ILE A 54 1.33 2.70 -12.27
CA ILE A 54 0.61 3.01 -11.01
C ILE A 54 0.73 1.83 -10.05
N ILE A 55 1.38 2.07 -8.91
CA ILE A 55 1.41 1.15 -7.77
C ILE A 55 0.16 1.41 -6.94
N ARG A 56 -0.59 0.34 -6.67
CA ARG A 56 -1.83 0.38 -5.91
C ARG A 56 -1.71 -0.52 -4.69
N ASP A 57 -2.20 -0.03 -3.56
CA ASP A 57 -2.56 -0.87 -2.44
C ASP A 57 -4.00 -1.38 -2.67
N SER A 58 -4.13 -2.71 -2.76
CA SER A 58 -5.42 -3.40 -2.91
C SER A 58 -5.79 -4.24 -1.70
N ASP A 59 -4.94 -4.25 -0.67
CA ASP A 59 -5.17 -5.05 0.51
C ASP A 59 -6.22 -4.38 1.40
N ARG A 60 -7.14 -5.19 1.93
CA ARG A 60 -8.17 -4.69 2.83
C ARG A 60 -7.62 -4.64 4.25
N PRO A 61 -7.97 -3.62 5.05
CA PRO A 61 -7.64 -3.63 6.46
C PRO A 61 -8.29 -4.81 7.18
N THR A 62 -7.59 -5.35 8.17
CA THR A 62 -8.07 -6.41 9.06
C THR A 62 -8.61 -5.77 10.33
N ALA A 63 -9.91 -5.95 10.59
CA ALA A 63 -10.55 -5.48 11.82
C ALA A 63 -10.41 -6.53 12.94
N ILE A 64 -9.92 -6.11 14.10
CA ILE A 64 -9.83 -6.93 15.31
C ILE A 64 -10.47 -6.15 16.45
N ILE A 65 -11.43 -6.79 17.13
CA ILE A 65 -12.12 -6.25 18.30
C ILE A 65 -11.68 -6.98 19.57
N ASP A 66 -11.29 -6.21 20.58
CA ASP A 66 -11.04 -6.68 21.94
C ASP A 66 -12.09 -6.12 22.88
N ALA A 67 -12.68 -7.00 23.69
CA ALA A 67 -13.75 -6.64 24.61
C ALA A 67 -13.85 -7.65 25.76
N PRO A 68 -14.33 -7.24 26.95
CA PRO A 68 -14.79 -8.18 27.95
C PRO A 68 -15.95 -9.04 27.40
N LYS A 69 -15.89 -10.35 27.63
CA LYS A 69 -16.97 -11.28 27.24
C LYS A 69 -18.21 -11.17 28.14
N VAL A 70 -18.01 -10.68 29.35
CA VAL A 70 -19.05 -10.53 30.39
C VAL A 70 -18.81 -9.19 31.08
N VAL A 71 -19.90 -8.47 31.34
CA VAL A 71 -19.88 -7.19 32.05
C VAL A 71 -21.02 -7.21 33.08
N ASP A 72 -20.70 -6.80 34.31
CA ASP A 72 -21.70 -6.74 35.37
C ASP A 72 -22.78 -5.69 35.07
N PHE A 73 -23.97 -5.93 35.63
CA PHE A 73 -25.09 -5.00 35.50
C PHE A 73 -24.71 -3.58 35.96
N ARG A 74 -25.10 -2.58 35.15
CA ARG A 74 -24.81 -1.16 35.37
C ARG A 74 -23.31 -0.80 35.43
N LYS A 75 -22.43 -1.66 34.91
CA LYS A 75 -21.01 -1.31 34.72
C LYS A 75 -20.75 -0.92 33.27
N SER A 76 -19.89 0.09 33.10
CA SER A 76 -19.33 0.44 31.80
C SER A 76 -18.24 -0.55 31.41
N PHE A 77 -18.00 -0.68 30.11
CA PHE A 77 -16.93 -1.50 29.54
C PHE A 77 -16.34 -0.79 28.32
N VAL A 78 -15.19 -1.29 27.87
CA VAL A 78 -14.46 -0.76 26.72
C VAL A 78 -14.47 -1.79 25.60
N LEU A 79 -14.74 -1.34 24.39
CA LEU A 79 -14.41 -2.05 23.15
C LEU A 79 -13.15 -1.39 22.58
N SER A 80 -12.12 -2.17 22.28
CA SER A 80 -10.90 -1.68 21.64
C SER A 80 -10.77 -2.27 20.23
N GLY A 81 -10.41 -1.41 19.28
CA GLY A 81 -10.04 -1.79 17.92
C GLY A 81 -8.54 -1.74 17.66
N GLU A 82 -7.72 -1.50 18.69
CA GLU A 82 -6.29 -1.15 18.57
C GLU A 82 -5.43 -2.24 17.94
N ARG A 83 -5.88 -3.50 17.97
CA ARG A 83 -5.19 -4.60 17.28
C ARG A 83 -5.55 -4.70 15.79
N SER A 84 -6.46 -3.88 15.28
CA SER A 84 -6.75 -3.81 13.85
C SER A 84 -5.52 -3.29 13.10
N SER A 85 -5.32 -3.77 11.87
CA SER A 85 -4.15 -3.40 11.07
C SER A 85 -4.49 -3.27 9.58
N ASP A 86 -3.61 -2.57 8.87
CA ASP A 86 -3.60 -2.49 7.42
C ASP A 86 -2.16 -2.74 6.97
N VAL A 87 -1.96 -3.70 6.07
CA VAL A 87 -0.61 -4.11 5.62
C VAL A 87 -0.08 -3.17 4.55
N GLY A 88 -0.96 -2.72 3.65
CA GLY A 88 -0.59 -1.84 2.53
C GLY A 88 -0.74 -0.35 2.84
N GLY A 89 -1.41 -0.02 3.94
CA GLY A 89 -1.77 1.36 4.27
C GLY A 89 -1.81 1.67 5.75
N ARG A 90 -2.76 2.55 6.11
CA ARG A 90 -3.00 2.97 7.49
C ARG A 90 -4.50 3.10 7.73
N LEU A 91 -4.93 2.69 8.91
CA LEU A 91 -6.32 2.87 9.34
C LEU A 91 -6.62 4.36 9.57
N VAL A 92 -7.69 4.85 8.93
CA VAL A 92 -8.13 6.26 9.05
C VAL A 92 -9.49 6.42 9.72
N GLN A 93 -10.26 5.33 9.87
CA GLN A 93 -11.59 5.35 10.44
C GLN A 93 -11.94 4.00 11.09
N TYR A 94 -12.59 4.06 12.25
CA TYR A 94 -13.28 2.93 12.88
C TYR A 94 -14.79 3.18 12.85
N ARG A 95 -15.58 2.16 12.51
CA ARG A 95 -17.05 2.23 12.50
C ARG A 95 -17.58 1.18 13.47
N TRP A 96 -18.27 1.63 14.51
CA TRP A 96 -18.84 0.79 15.55
C TRP A 96 -20.36 0.77 15.41
N GLU A 97 -20.96 -0.41 15.53
CA GLU A 97 -22.41 -0.61 15.44
C GLU A 97 -22.85 -1.67 16.47
N LEU A 98 -23.92 -1.38 17.22
CA LEU A 98 -24.61 -2.38 18.03
C LEU A 98 -25.61 -3.10 17.13
N VAL A 99 -25.23 -4.27 16.62
CA VAL A 99 -26.03 -5.02 15.63
C VAL A 99 -27.20 -5.80 16.23
N SER A 100 -27.19 -6.03 17.54
CA SER A 100 -28.23 -6.77 18.26
C SER A 100 -28.24 -6.41 19.74
N ALA A 101 -29.43 -6.28 20.32
CA ALA A 101 -29.64 -6.11 21.75
C ALA A 101 -30.92 -6.86 22.18
N PRO A 102 -31.01 -7.30 23.44
CA PRO A 102 -32.27 -7.83 23.97
C PRO A 102 -33.39 -6.80 23.89
N GLU A 103 -34.64 -7.25 23.71
CA GLU A 103 -35.79 -6.36 23.81
C GLU A 103 -35.85 -5.73 25.20
N ARG A 104 -36.10 -4.41 25.25
CA ARG A 104 -36.39 -3.75 26.52
C ARG A 104 -37.84 -4.09 26.90
N PRO A 105 -38.10 -4.63 28.10
CA PRO A 105 -39.46 -4.71 28.61
C PRO A 105 -40.04 -3.29 28.69
N GLY A 106 -41.27 -3.13 28.21
CA GLY A 106 -42.01 -1.86 28.26
C GLY A 106 -42.44 -1.47 29.67
#